data_AF-A0A1L0G8C8-F1
#
_entry.id   AF-A0A1L0G8C8-F1
#
_cell.length_a   1.000
_cell.length_b   1.000
_cell.length_c   1.000
_cell.angle_alpha   90.00
_cell.angle_beta   90.00
_cell.angle_gamma   90.00
#
_symmetry.space_group_name_H-M   'P 1'
#
loop_
_entity.id
_entity.type
_entity.pdbx_description
1 polymer ?
#
loop_
_entity_poly.entity_id
_entity_poly.type
_entity_poly.pdbx_seq_one_letter_code
_entity_poly.pdbx_strand_id
1 'polypeptide(L)'
;MTDLSNTDTDNGDKDESLASQKSHQYHRHRTSPPSEAFHTSSTDENRHYTLLDYYDLTLPLISGKSLQSLNVHSFLRTLVDFSLSHSLQLRALQKREIKFGDLSYQQIGTFRILVVNSTFPKTTQAQYSACVRHKLVELCPQFILAMYLFARFHIEDTFGELDLTEDSTNDSQLLEYKLLNGGKKLRPLSYSQQYKASTKILKFTDDFKSVNLGKILTSQINNDPKLGSIHTSNSMFKPLANSVDGILIEVLCQLAGFDSSLKYHVERAQKDPPESVFQKIFPFLNDRKLDTPGPENIFFKVLDGLRRSLVQDMVEIYKKFPDNLLCDHPIFNLEEFFKFAGVAAVHKQRAPKRSFLDDEQPSLPEEESFGPDEDDERLNQDEDNEDNNEDIGDSDSMAIEMKRKSTRAKKQNKRLRSLESAVELIQTQQKELVKDVRNFIDIQAAQLAMQGRSLSDLINSTNGLSILLTAQSANRNNYARQVLDENVYGMEVIRAQITDQRNELLKSKQTWKLDKERGTLNNAPRSAPMLLATATTIAEVWEDYKNWERALYDKGLNKGEWVRGQTPAIIQLQETRSIVVNFIEKQAGFRQLPVSIVIEKLQRLMRKHQLPPSIAELSKQISDGFTIDLE
;
A
#
# COMPACT_ATOMS: atom_id res chain seq x y z
N MET A 1 -58.22 9.68 -36.97
CA MET A 1 -58.79 8.35 -37.27
C MET A 1 -57.85 7.35 -36.61
N THR A 2 -57.93 7.22 -35.29
CA THR A 2 -58.77 6.30 -34.47
C THR A 2 -58.08 4.93 -34.34
N ASP A 3 -57.85 4.30 -33.18
CA ASP A 3 -58.09 4.65 -31.77
C ASP A 3 -57.36 3.63 -30.85
N LEU A 4 -56.91 4.13 -29.70
CA LEU A 4 -56.96 3.64 -28.30
C LEU A 4 -56.92 2.13 -27.92
N SER A 5 -56.02 1.80 -26.97
CA SER A 5 -56.28 1.33 -25.57
C SER A 5 -55.04 0.60 -25.00
N ASN A 6 -54.31 1.11 -24.00
CA ASN A 6 -54.53 1.04 -22.54
C ASN A 6 -55.01 -0.30 -21.99
N THR A 7 -54.20 -0.92 -21.11
CA THR A 7 -54.55 -1.14 -19.69
C THR A 7 -53.32 -1.54 -18.86
N ASP A 8 -53.13 -0.79 -17.77
CA ASP A 8 -52.41 -1.12 -16.55
C ASP A 8 -52.93 -2.36 -15.83
N THR A 9 -52.08 -2.96 -14.99
CA THR A 9 -52.35 -3.48 -13.62
C THR A 9 -50.97 -3.88 -13.08
N ASP A 10 -50.36 -3.20 -12.12
CA ASP A 10 -50.70 -3.02 -10.70
C ASP A 10 -50.86 -4.33 -9.91
N ASN A 11 -50.09 -4.40 -8.82
CA ASN A 11 -50.04 -5.32 -7.68
C ASN A 11 -48.55 -5.46 -7.27
N GLY A 12 -48.07 -4.88 -6.18
CA GLY A 12 -48.75 -4.62 -4.91
C GLY A 12 -48.13 -5.51 -3.84
N ASP A 13 -47.63 -4.84 -2.80
CA ASP A 13 -47.08 -5.31 -1.53
C ASP A 13 -47.43 -6.73 -1.07
N LYS A 14 -46.45 -7.37 -0.39
CA LYS A 14 -46.69 -8.21 0.79
C LYS A 14 -45.41 -8.42 1.62
N ASP A 15 -45.32 -7.57 2.64
CA ASP A 15 -45.23 -7.92 4.06
C ASP A 15 -44.10 -8.82 4.58
N GLU A 16 -43.24 -8.14 5.34
CA GLU A 16 -42.83 -8.52 6.69
C GLU A 16 -43.94 -9.24 7.49
N SER A 17 -43.63 -10.41 8.05
CA SER A 17 -43.77 -10.71 9.49
C SER A 17 -43.66 -12.21 9.77
N LEU A 18 -43.28 -12.51 11.03
CA LEU A 18 -43.15 -13.82 11.71
C LEU A 18 -41.71 -14.39 11.66
N ALA A 19 -40.98 -14.57 12.75
CA ALA A 19 -41.38 -14.71 14.15
C ALA A 19 -40.29 -14.23 15.13
N SER A 20 -40.73 -13.41 16.08
CA SER A 20 -40.20 -13.34 17.43
C SER A 20 -40.55 -14.63 18.17
N GLN A 21 -39.58 -15.28 18.83
CA GLN A 21 -39.71 -15.92 20.15
C GLN A 21 -38.45 -16.72 20.49
N LYS A 22 -37.67 -16.21 21.46
CA LYS A 22 -37.28 -16.95 22.67
C LYS A 22 -36.50 -16.04 23.61
N SER A 23 -37.23 -15.45 24.55
CA SER A 23 -36.71 -14.96 25.82
C SER A 23 -36.63 -16.12 26.81
N HIS A 24 -35.51 -16.26 27.52
CA HIS A 24 -35.41 -16.69 28.92
C HIS A 24 -34.07 -16.14 29.44
N GLN A 25 -34.09 -14.98 30.10
CA GLN A 25 -34.08 -14.85 31.56
C GLN A 25 -32.93 -15.60 32.24
N TYR A 26 -31.86 -14.87 32.57
CA TYR A 26 -31.21 -14.95 33.89
C TYR A 26 -30.88 -13.55 34.38
N HIS A 27 -31.25 -13.28 35.64
CA HIS A 27 -31.21 -12.00 36.30
C HIS A 27 -29.94 -11.87 37.18
N ARG A 28 -29.37 -10.66 37.19
CA ARG A 28 -28.66 -9.95 38.29
C ARG A 28 -27.33 -10.53 38.81
N HIS A 29 -26.25 -9.74 38.74
CA HIS A 29 -25.93 -8.73 39.76
C HIS A 29 -24.84 -7.75 39.28
N ARG A 30 -24.88 -6.56 39.89
CA ARG A 30 -24.15 -5.33 39.62
C ARG A 30 -23.01 -5.21 40.62
N THR A 31 -21.76 -5.04 40.16
CA THR A 31 -20.66 -4.35 40.89
C THR A 31 -19.56 -3.97 39.89
N SER A 32 -19.22 -2.68 39.83
CA SER A 32 -17.98 -2.15 39.21
C SER A 32 -16.85 -2.10 40.27
N PRO A 33 -15.62 -1.73 39.90
CA PRO A 33 -14.63 -2.45 39.08
C PRO A 33 -13.36 -2.77 39.91
N PRO A 34 -12.32 -3.37 39.29
CA PRO A 34 -11.06 -2.63 39.27
C PRO A 34 -10.32 -2.68 37.94
N SER A 35 -9.51 -1.64 37.77
CA SER A 35 -8.41 -1.48 36.83
C SER A 35 -7.45 -2.68 36.85
N GLU A 36 -7.08 -3.20 35.68
CA GLU A 36 -5.73 -3.70 35.43
C GLU A 36 -5.51 -3.89 33.92
N ALA A 37 -4.43 -3.29 33.44
CA ALA A 37 -3.96 -3.42 32.07
C ALA A 37 -3.43 -4.85 31.87
N PHE A 38 -4.03 -5.58 30.92
CA PHE A 38 -3.48 -6.83 30.42
C PHE A 38 -3.17 -6.68 28.93
N HIS A 39 -1.88 -6.56 28.63
CA HIS A 39 -1.34 -6.90 27.33
C HIS A 39 -1.48 -8.42 27.15
N THR A 40 -2.42 -8.85 26.32
CA THR A 40 -2.44 -10.20 25.79
C THR A 40 -2.31 -10.13 24.27
N SER A 41 -1.15 -10.59 23.79
CA SER A 41 -0.90 -10.85 22.38
C SER A 41 -1.81 -11.97 21.88
N SER A 42 -2.97 -11.61 21.32
CA SER A 42 -3.80 -12.52 20.54
C SER A 42 -3.58 -12.27 19.05
N THR A 43 -3.35 -13.33 18.30
CA THR A 43 -3.26 -13.37 16.83
C THR A 43 -4.42 -12.61 16.17
N ASP A 44 -4.06 -11.51 15.49
CA ASP A 44 -4.87 -10.33 15.17
C ASP A 44 -5.64 -10.46 13.83
N GLU A 45 -6.14 -11.65 13.47
CA GLU A 45 -6.86 -11.86 12.20
C GLU A 45 -8.34 -11.42 12.24
N ASN A 46 -8.91 -11.27 13.43
CA ASN A 46 -10.32 -10.89 13.64
C ASN A 46 -10.52 -9.54 14.35
N ARG A 47 -9.51 -8.67 14.42
CA ARG A 47 -9.70 -7.33 15.00
C ARG A 47 -10.63 -6.51 14.11
N HIS A 48 -11.83 -6.25 14.62
CA HIS A 48 -12.74 -5.28 14.01
C HIS A 48 -12.23 -3.88 14.33
N TYR A 49 -11.68 -3.22 13.32
CA TYR A 49 -11.30 -1.82 13.43
C TYR A 49 -12.54 -0.94 13.57
N THR A 50 -12.39 0.15 14.29
CA THR A 50 -13.44 1.10 14.65
C THR A 50 -13.06 2.51 14.22
N LEU A 51 -14.00 3.44 14.33
CA LEU A 51 -13.77 4.87 14.15
C LEU A 51 -12.71 5.41 15.12
N LEU A 52 -12.58 4.81 16.32
CA LEU A 52 -11.53 5.17 17.27
C LEU A 52 -10.15 4.82 16.72
N ASP A 53 -9.97 3.64 16.10
CA ASP A 53 -8.70 3.28 15.49
C ASP A 53 -8.32 4.25 14.34
N TYR A 54 -9.31 4.70 13.56
CA TYR A 54 -9.10 5.73 12.53
C TYR A 54 -8.74 7.09 13.13
N TYR A 55 -9.43 7.49 14.20
CA TYR A 55 -9.17 8.72 14.93
C TYR A 55 -7.75 8.72 15.52
N ASP A 56 -7.36 7.65 16.21
CA ASP A 56 -6.02 7.49 16.81
C ASP A 56 -4.92 7.48 15.75
N LEU A 57 -5.17 6.90 14.57
CA LEU A 57 -4.25 6.95 13.43
C LEU A 57 -4.07 8.36 12.87
N THR A 58 -5.14 9.15 12.80
CA THR A 58 -5.13 10.47 12.14
C THR A 58 -4.85 11.63 13.09
N LEU A 59 -5.10 11.47 14.39
CA LEU A 59 -4.92 12.51 15.40
C LEU A 59 -3.48 13.05 15.48
N PRO A 60 -2.42 12.22 15.46
CA PRO A 60 -1.05 12.72 15.37
C PRO A 60 -0.85 13.60 14.14
N LEU A 61 -1.50 13.24 13.01
CA LEU A 61 -1.42 14.00 11.77
C LEU A 61 -2.10 15.36 11.89
N ILE A 62 -3.22 15.43 12.60
CA ILE A 62 -3.94 16.70 12.78
C ILE A 62 -3.24 17.57 13.83
N SER A 63 -2.59 16.98 14.83
CA SER A 63 -1.91 17.73 15.88
C SER A 63 -0.62 18.41 15.42
N GLY A 64 0.05 17.88 14.38
CA GLY A 64 1.33 18.39 13.87
C GLY A 64 2.56 18.11 14.76
N LYS A 65 2.38 17.55 15.96
CA LYS A 65 3.45 17.39 16.97
C LYS A 65 4.57 16.43 16.56
N SER A 66 4.27 15.41 15.78
CA SER A 66 5.21 14.35 15.41
C SER A 66 6.00 14.60 14.11
N LEU A 67 5.75 15.71 13.41
CA LEU A 67 6.16 15.85 11.99
C LEU A 67 6.88 17.16 11.65
N GLN A 68 7.48 17.83 12.64
CA GLN A 68 8.30 19.04 12.40
C GLN A 68 9.51 18.81 11.46
N SER A 69 9.83 17.57 11.10
CA SER A 69 10.90 17.19 10.15
C SER A 69 10.41 16.74 8.76
N LEU A 70 9.09 16.76 8.50
CA LEU A 70 8.48 16.22 7.29
C LEU A 70 7.91 17.33 6.41
N ASN A 71 8.08 17.19 5.09
CA ASN A 71 7.44 18.06 4.10
C ASN A 71 5.91 18.11 4.37
N VAL A 72 5.45 19.29 4.81
CA VAL A 72 4.06 19.57 5.23
C VAL A 72 3.05 19.18 4.16
N HIS A 73 3.39 19.39 2.89
CA HIS A 73 2.54 19.07 1.75
C HIS A 73 2.35 17.56 1.62
N SER A 74 3.43 16.79 1.66
CA SER A 74 3.36 15.32 1.53
C SER A 74 2.51 14.70 2.64
N PHE A 75 2.64 15.26 3.84
CA PHE A 75 1.90 14.85 5.01
C PHE A 75 0.40 15.17 4.91
N LEU A 76 0.04 16.43 4.67
CA LEU A 76 -1.37 16.84 4.52
C LEU A 76 -2.03 16.16 3.32
N ARG A 77 -1.27 15.91 2.24
CA ARG A 77 -1.72 15.09 1.10
C ARG A 77 -2.10 13.67 1.53
N THR A 78 -1.33 13.07 2.43
CA THR A 78 -1.62 11.73 2.95
C THR A 78 -2.81 11.73 3.90
N LEU A 79 -2.97 12.77 4.72
CA LEU A 79 -4.17 12.96 5.54
C LEU A 79 -5.44 13.11 4.68
N VAL A 80 -5.37 13.86 3.58
CA VAL A 80 -6.46 13.91 2.58
C VAL A 80 -6.69 12.53 1.97
N ASP A 81 -5.64 11.80 1.60
CA ASP A 81 -5.78 10.44 1.05
C ASP A 81 -6.53 9.48 1.99
N PHE A 82 -6.27 9.58 3.30
CA PHE A 82 -6.98 8.82 4.34
C PHE A 82 -8.42 9.28 4.48
N SER A 83 -8.65 10.58 4.51
CA SER A 83 -9.99 11.18 4.59
C SER A 83 -10.88 10.82 3.40
N LEU A 84 -10.34 10.81 2.17
CA LEU A 84 -11.06 10.38 0.96
C LEU A 84 -11.47 8.90 1.02
N SER A 85 -10.66 8.03 1.61
CA SER A 85 -11.03 6.64 1.83
C SER A 85 -12.07 6.46 2.92
N HIS A 86 -11.99 7.25 4.00
CA HIS A 86 -12.88 7.12 5.14
C HIS A 86 -14.24 7.77 4.90
N SER A 87 -14.26 9.05 4.58
CA SER A 87 -15.50 9.84 4.49
C SER A 87 -16.24 9.65 3.17
N LEU A 88 -15.51 9.40 2.08
CA LEU A 88 -16.06 9.30 0.72
C LEU A 88 -15.98 7.88 0.13
N GLN A 89 -15.35 6.94 0.86
CA GLN A 89 -15.26 5.52 0.48
C GLN A 89 -14.63 5.30 -0.92
N LEU A 90 -13.69 6.17 -1.29
CA LEU A 90 -13.00 6.13 -2.59
C LEU A 90 -11.85 5.13 -2.58
N ARG A 91 -11.71 4.37 -3.67
CA ARG A 91 -10.62 3.41 -3.87
C ARG A 91 -9.32 4.10 -4.28
N ALA A 92 -8.19 3.43 -4.05
CA ALA A 92 -6.85 3.97 -4.31
C ALA A 92 -6.65 4.51 -5.74
N LEU A 93 -7.18 3.83 -6.77
CA LEU A 93 -7.09 4.33 -8.15
C LEU A 93 -7.98 5.58 -8.37
N GLN A 94 -9.21 5.58 -7.86
CA GLN A 94 -10.12 6.73 -7.97
C GLN A 94 -9.50 7.97 -7.34
N LYS A 95 -9.00 7.86 -6.10
CA LYS A 95 -8.40 8.98 -5.34
C LYS A 95 -7.27 9.68 -6.09
N ARG A 96 -6.43 8.92 -6.79
CA ARG A 96 -5.27 9.45 -7.53
C ARG A 96 -5.66 10.18 -8.80
N GLU A 97 -6.80 9.82 -9.39
CA GLU A 97 -7.25 10.42 -10.64
C GLU A 97 -8.07 11.70 -10.46
N ILE A 98 -8.55 11.98 -9.24
CA ILE A 98 -9.33 13.19 -8.93
C ILE A 98 -8.58 14.44 -9.34
N LYS A 99 -9.27 15.30 -10.09
CA LYS A 99 -8.81 16.61 -10.54
C LYS A 99 -9.56 17.74 -9.82
N PHE A 100 -9.12 18.98 -9.99
CA PHE A 100 -9.87 20.14 -9.50
C PHE A 100 -11.25 20.28 -10.15
N GLY A 101 -11.37 19.97 -11.44
CA GLY A 101 -12.66 19.97 -12.14
C GLY A 101 -13.66 18.92 -11.65
N ASP A 102 -13.22 17.93 -10.88
CA ASP A 102 -14.08 16.89 -10.32
C ASP A 102 -14.74 17.30 -8.99
N LEU A 103 -14.31 18.42 -8.40
CA LEU A 103 -14.82 18.92 -7.13
C LEU A 103 -15.95 19.93 -7.37
N SER A 104 -17.05 19.78 -6.63
CA SER A 104 -18.11 20.78 -6.60
C SER A 104 -18.62 21.00 -5.18
N TYR A 105 -19.05 22.23 -4.90
CA TYR A 105 -19.65 22.60 -3.63
C TYR A 105 -21.11 22.96 -3.88
N GLN A 106 -22.01 22.23 -3.24
CA GLN A 106 -23.44 22.36 -3.48
C GLN A 106 -24.20 22.63 -2.19
N GLN A 107 -25.33 23.31 -2.32
CA GLN A 107 -26.23 23.56 -1.22
C GLN A 107 -27.54 22.81 -1.46
N ILE A 108 -27.81 21.81 -0.63
CA ILE A 108 -29.07 21.06 -0.64
C ILE A 108 -29.83 21.44 0.63
N GLY A 109 -30.84 22.29 0.48
CA GLY A 109 -31.55 22.88 1.63
C GLY A 109 -30.60 23.69 2.52
N THR A 110 -30.47 23.28 3.78
CA THR A 110 -29.55 23.88 4.76
C THR A 110 -28.16 23.25 4.76
N PHE A 111 -27.95 22.17 3.99
CA PHE A 111 -26.70 21.41 3.98
C PHE A 111 -25.76 21.95 2.91
N ARG A 112 -24.53 22.25 3.34
CA ARG A 112 -23.42 22.53 2.41
C ARG A 112 -22.60 21.26 2.23
N ILE A 113 -22.65 20.70 1.03
CA ILE A 113 -22.03 19.43 0.69
C ILE A 113 -20.84 19.66 -0.25
N LEU A 114 -19.74 18.96 0.03
CA LEU A 114 -18.64 18.80 -0.90
C LEU A 114 -18.90 17.52 -1.69
N VAL A 115 -18.90 17.61 -3.01
CA VAL A 115 -19.13 16.49 -3.92
C VAL A 115 -17.87 16.26 -4.74
N VAL A 116 -17.48 15.00 -4.85
CA VAL A 116 -16.39 14.51 -5.68
C VAL A 116 -17.01 13.65 -6.79
N ASN A 117 -16.85 14.08 -8.03
CA ASN A 117 -17.14 13.27 -9.20
C ASN A 117 -15.97 12.31 -9.43
N SER A 118 -16.24 11.03 -9.58
CA SER A 118 -15.22 10.04 -9.89
C SER A 118 -15.75 9.08 -10.94
N THR A 119 -14.87 8.61 -11.83
CA THR A 119 -15.24 7.61 -12.83
C THR A 119 -14.82 6.23 -12.34
N PHE A 120 -15.70 5.24 -12.51
CA PHE A 120 -15.36 3.87 -12.13
C PHE A 120 -14.46 3.24 -13.20
N PRO A 121 -13.29 2.67 -12.84
CA PRO A 121 -12.33 2.17 -13.83
C PRO A 121 -12.87 1.06 -14.75
N LYS A 122 -13.88 0.32 -14.29
CA LYS A 122 -14.42 -0.85 -15.01
C LYS A 122 -15.66 -0.55 -15.85
N THR A 123 -16.45 0.45 -15.49
CA THR A 123 -17.78 0.68 -16.11
C THR A 123 -17.90 2.03 -16.79
N THR A 124 -16.87 2.91 -16.68
CA THR A 124 -16.85 4.30 -17.16
C THR A 124 -18.01 5.18 -16.69
N GLN A 125 -18.88 4.67 -15.82
CA GLN A 125 -19.99 5.41 -15.24
C GLN A 125 -19.46 6.44 -14.23
N ALA A 126 -20.05 7.63 -14.29
CA ALA A 126 -19.83 8.68 -13.30
C ALA A 126 -20.44 8.25 -11.96
N GLN A 127 -19.69 8.50 -10.89
CA GLN A 127 -20.07 8.20 -9.53
C GLN A 127 -19.78 9.41 -8.67
N TYR A 128 -20.81 9.89 -7.98
CA TYR A 128 -20.76 11.04 -7.12
C TYR A 128 -20.61 10.57 -5.69
N SER A 129 -19.55 11.01 -5.02
CA SER A 129 -19.36 10.80 -3.59
C SER A 129 -19.44 12.14 -2.88
N ALA A 130 -20.09 12.21 -1.73
CA ALA A 130 -20.26 13.49 -1.04
C ALA A 130 -19.99 13.42 0.46
N CYS A 131 -19.69 14.56 1.06
CA CYS A 131 -19.54 14.70 2.49
C CYS A 131 -20.02 16.06 3.01
N VAL A 132 -20.53 16.05 4.24
CA VAL A 132 -20.87 17.26 5.03
C VAL A 132 -19.78 17.52 6.06
N ARG A 133 -19.89 18.61 6.82
CA ARG A 133 -18.94 18.90 7.90
C ARG A 133 -19.19 17.95 9.07
N HIS A 134 -18.12 17.33 9.56
CA HIS A 134 -18.17 16.41 10.69
C HIS A 134 -18.39 17.17 12.01
N LYS A 135 -19.02 16.54 13.00
CA LYS A 135 -19.21 17.09 14.36
C LYS A 135 -17.89 17.48 15.02
N LEU A 136 -16.90 16.60 14.95
CA LEU A 136 -15.51 16.86 15.34
C LEU A 136 -14.69 17.47 14.20
N VAL A 137 -13.83 18.43 14.51
CA VAL A 137 -12.99 19.13 13.51
C VAL A 137 -11.91 18.21 12.94
N GLU A 138 -11.39 17.32 13.78
CA GLU A 138 -10.33 16.37 13.48
C GLU A 138 -10.78 15.33 12.44
N LEU A 139 -12.07 14.99 12.41
CA LEU A 139 -12.64 14.04 11.46
C LEU A 139 -13.33 14.73 10.27
N CYS A 140 -13.24 16.06 10.16
CA CYS A 140 -13.98 16.82 9.15
C CYS A 140 -13.28 16.74 7.78
N PRO A 141 -13.88 16.08 6.76
CA PRO A 141 -13.25 15.94 5.46
C PRO A 141 -13.08 17.27 4.73
N GLN A 142 -14.04 18.20 4.88
CA GLN A 142 -13.94 19.54 4.32
C GLN A 142 -12.78 20.32 4.96
N PHE A 143 -12.59 20.19 6.28
CA PHE A 143 -11.47 20.86 6.96
C PHE A 143 -10.12 20.29 6.53
N ILE A 144 -9.97 18.96 6.53
CA ILE A 144 -8.75 18.27 6.12
C ILE A 144 -8.36 18.67 4.69
N LEU A 145 -9.33 18.73 3.78
CA LEU A 145 -9.09 19.20 2.41
C LEU A 145 -8.67 20.68 2.39
N ALA A 146 -9.35 21.53 3.16
CA ALA A 146 -9.01 22.95 3.24
C ALA A 146 -7.59 23.17 3.79
N MET A 147 -7.17 22.43 4.82
CA MET A 147 -5.80 22.47 5.35
C MET A 147 -4.76 22.15 4.28
N TYR A 148 -4.99 21.08 3.52
CA TYR A 148 -4.07 20.66 2.46
C TYR A 148 -3.99 21.68 1.32
N LEU A 149 -5.13 22.18 0.83
CA LEU A 149 -5.13 23.19 -0.24
C LEU A 149 -4.55 24.52 0.25
N PHE A 150 -4.78 24.88 1.52
CA PHE A 150 -4.14 26.03 2.13
C PHE A 150 -2.62 25.87 2.13
N ALA A 151 -2.09 24.77 2.69
CA ALA A 151 -0.66 24.52 2.67
C ALA A 151 -0.11 24.52 1.24
N ARG A 152 -0.81 23.87 0.30
CA ARG A 152 -0.41 23.77 -1.10
C ARG A 152 -0.31 25.13 -1.81
N PHE A 153 -1.12 26.12 -1.45
CA PHE A 153 -1.20 27.41 -2.15
C PHE A 153 -0.64 28.60 -1.35
N HIS A 154 -0.38 28.45 -0.05
CA HIS A 154 0.13 29.52 0.83
C HIS A 154 1.48 29.20 1.46
N ILE A 155 1.89 27.94 1.48
CA ILE A 155 3.18 27.52 2.04
C ILE A 155 4.04 27.05 0.89
N GLU A 156 5.26 27.57 0.82
CA GLU A 156 6.24 27.15 -0.19
C GLU A 156 6.61 25.68 0.03
N ASP A 157 6.74 24.95 -1.07
CA ASP A 157 7.17 23.56 -1.03
C ASP A 157 8.67 23.42 -0.69
N THR A 158 9.21 22.21 -0.76
CA THR A 158 10.64 21.97 -0.49
C THR A 158 11.59 22.69 -1.45
N PHE A 159 11.09 23.20 -2.57
CA PHE A 159 11.84 23.94 -3.57
C PHE A 159 11.58 25.46 -3.51
N GLY A 160 10.77 25.93 -2.55
CA GLY A 160 10.46 27.35 -2.41
C GLY A 160 9.32 27.82 -3.32
N GLU A 161 8.57 26.92 -3.96
CA GLU A 161 7.54 27.30 -4.92
C GLU A 161 6.11 27.09 -4.38
N LEU A 162 5.19 28.00 -4.74
CA LEU A 162 3.76 27.86 -4.52
C LEU A 162 3.09 27.15 -5.70
N ASP A 163 2.24 26.17 -5.43
CA ASP A 163 1.62 25.38 -6.50
C ASP A 163 0.57 26.18 -7.30
N LEU A 164 -0.13 27.12 -6.66
CA LEU A 164 -1.09 28.01 -7.32
C LEU A 164 -0.83 29.47 -6.96
N THR A 165 -0.51 30.25 -7.98
CA THR A 165 -0.39 31.71 -7.96
C THR A 165 -1.53 32.35 -8.76
N GLU A 166 -1.70 33.67 -8.67
CA GLU A 166 -2.68 34.41 -9.49
C GLU A 166 -2.54 34.10 -10.99
N ASP A 167 -1.31 34.07 -11.51
CA ASP A 167 -1.05 33.71 -12.92
C ASP A 167 -1.48 32.27 -13.25
N SER A 168 -1.25 31.34 -12.31
CA SER A 168 -1.63 29.93 -12.48
C SER A 168 -3.15 29.74 -12.51
N THR A 169 -3.94 30.68 -11.98
CA THR A 169 -5.41 30.58 -12.01
C THR A 169 -6.03 30.83 -13.38
N ASN A 170 -5.25 31.38 -14.33
CA ASN A 170 -5.67 31.59 -15.71
C ASN A 170 -5.16 30.49 -16.65
N ASP A 171 -4.52 29.45 -16.11
CA ASP A 171 -4.08 28.30 -16.89
C ASP A 171 -5.30 27.53 -17.41
N SER A 172 -5.34 27.34 -18.72
CA SER A 172 -6.31 26.48 -19.42
C SER A 172 -6.42 25.06 -18.85
N GLN A 173 -5.35 24.57 -18.19
CA GLN A 173 -5.27 23.23 -17.61
C GLN A 173 -5.61 23.19 -16.11
N LEU A 174 -6.02 24.30 -15.49
CA LEU A 174 -6.32 24.38 -14.05
C LEU A 174 -7.25 23.25 -13.58
N LEU A 175 -8.29 22.96 -14.35
CA LEU A 175 -9.27 21.92 -14.02
C LEU A 175 -8.72 20.50 -14.13
N GLU A 176 -7.61 20.32 -14.83
CA GLU A 176 -6.90 19.04 -15.02
C GLU A 176 -5.87 18.78 -13.92
N TYR A 177 -5.58 19.77 -13.07
CA TYR A 177 -4.64 19.63 -11.98
C TYR A 177 -5.13 18.56 -11.00
N LYS A 178 -4.24 17.63 -10.66
CA LYS A 178 -4.53 16.53 -9.75
C LYS A 178 -4.68 17.05 -8.34
N LEU A 179 -5.70 16.56 -7.63
CA LEU A 179 -5.90 16.87 -6.23
C LEU A 179 -4.71 16.38 -5.40
N LEU A 180 -4.33 15.11 -5.56
CA LEU A 180 -3.15 14.51 -4.95
C LEU A 180 -1.98 14.55 -5.96
N ASN A 181 -1.16 15.59 -5.91
CA ASN A 181 -0.06 15.78 -6.85
C ASN A 181 1.04 14.71 -6.69
N GLY A 182 1.65 14.26 -7.80
CA GLY A 182 2.74 13.27 -7.82
C GLY A 182 4.13 13.86 -8.03
N GLY A 183 4.29 15.16 -7.81
CA GLY A 183 5.50 15.95 -8.10
C GLY A 183 5.33 16.95 -9.26
N LYS A 184 4.31 16.78 -10.11
CA LYS A 184 3.87 17.79 -11.10
C LYS A 184 2.37 17.97 -11.01
N LYS A 185 1.85 19.16 -11.36
CA LYS A 185 0.43 19.52 -11.20
C LYS A 185 -0.54 18.56 -11.90
N LEU A 186 -0.17 18.07 -13.09
CA LEU A 186 -0.98 17.15 -13.91
C LEU A 186 -0.70 15.68 -13.63
N ARG A 187 0.39 15.37 -12.91
CA ARG A 187 0.82 13.97 -12.70
C ARG A 187 0.15 13.41 -11.45
N PRO A 188 -0.58 12.29 -11.55
CA PRO A 188 -1.15 11.64 -10.38
C PRO A 188 -0.05 11.09 -9.48
N LEU A 189 -0.30 11.05 -8.17
CA LEU A 189 0.57 10.39 -7.21
C LEU A 189 0.79 8.91 -7.60
N SER A 190 2.03 8.43 -7.62
CA SER A 190 2.26 7.02 -7.95
C SER A 190 1.77 6.10 -6.83
N TYR A 191 1.45 4.83 -7.15
CA TYR A 191 1.04 3.85 -6.13
C TYR A 191 2.14 3.66 -5.08
N SER A 192 3.39 3.56 -5.53
CA SER A 192 4.54 3.38 -4.64
C SER A 192 4.75 4.58 -3.72
N GLN A 193 4.57 5.81 -4.22
CA GLN A 193 4.62 7.03 -3.41
C GLN A 193 3.50 7.05 -2.36
N GLN A 194 2.26 6.78 -2.77
CA GLN A 194 1.10 6.71 -1.87
C GLN A 194 1.31 5.66 -0.77
N TYR A 195 1.78 4.46 -1.13
CA TYR A 195 2.04 3.38 -0.18
C TYR A 195 3.19 3.71 0.77
N LYS A 196 4.30 4.28 0.27
CA LYS A 196 5.44 4.72 1.11
C LYS A 196 5.01 5.80 2.10
N ALA A 197 4.21 6.78 1.65
CA ALA A 197 3.73 7.85 2.53
C ALA A 197 2.80 7.29 3.63
N SER A 198 1.87 6.42 3.25
CA SER A 198 0.94 5.77 4.18
C SER A 198 1.64 4.87 5.20
N THR A 199 2.64 4.10 4.77
CA THR A 199 3.42 3.23 5.68
C THR A 199 4.35 4.02 6.58
N LYS A 200 4.84 5.19 6.16
CA LYS A 200 5.59 6.10 7.03
C LYS A 200 4.73 6.60 8.19
N ILE A 201 3.44 6.87 7.95
CA ILE A 201 2.52 7.28 9.03
C ILE A 201 2.35 6.19 10.08
N LEU A 202 2.23 4.93 9.66
CA LEU A 202 2.09 3.81 10.58
C LEU A 202 3.30 3.64 11.51
N LYS A 203 4.49 4.11 11.12
CA LYS A 203 5.67 4.10 12.00
C LYS A 203 5.54 5.07 13.19
N PHE A 204 4.60 6.02 13.14
CA PHE A 204 4.30 6.91 14.27
C PHE A 204 3.25 6.32 15.21
N THR A 205 2.65 5.18 14.86
CA THR A 205 1.59 4.55 15.62
C THR A 205 1.92 3.06 15.74
N ASP A 206 2.60 2.69 16.82
CA ASP A 206 3.11 1.33 17.05
C ASP A 206 1.98 0.26 17.08
N ASP A 207 0.73 0.69 17.19
CA ASP A 207 -0.45 -0.16 17.32
C ASP A 207 -0.96 -0.74 16.00
N PHE A 208 -0.50 -0.26 14.83
CA PHE A 208 -1.10 -0.60 13.54
C PHE A 208 -0.12 -1.21 12.52
N LYS A 209 -0.52 -2.36 11.95
CA LYS A 209 0.20 -3.02 10.85
C LYS A 209 -0.27 -2.51 9.48
N SER A 210 0.64 -2.39 8.52
CA SER A 210 0.35 -1.91 7.15
C SER A 210 -0.70 -2.72 6.40
N VAL A 211 -0.74 -4.04 6.64
CA VAL A 211 -1.72 -4.96 6.04
C VAL A 211 -3.16 -4.58 6.41
N ASN A 212 -3.35 -3.93 7.57
CA ASN A 212 -4.65 -3.59 8.10
C ASN A 212 -5.08 -2.14 7.81
N LEU A 213 -4.21 -1.32 7.23
CA LEU A 213 -4.50 0.09 6.95
C LEU A 213 -5.77 0.26 6.11
N GLY A 214 -5.95 -0.53 5.06
CA GLY A 214 -7.17 -0.46 4.24
C GLY A 214 -8.45 -0.73 5.02
N LYS A 215 -8.40 -1.62 6.03
CA LYS A 215 -9.53 -1.95 6.91
C LYS A 215 -9.80 -0.81 7.90
N ILE A 216 -8.76 -0.19 8.46
CA ILE A 216 -8.88 0.97 9.36
C ILE A 216 -9.51 2.15 8.60
N LEU A 217 -8.96 2.48 7.43
CA LEU A 217 -9.41 3.62 6.64
C LEU A 217 -10.85 3.49 6.13
N THR A 218 -11.40 2.28 6.03
CA THR A 218 -12.77 2.04 5.55
C THR A 218 -13.75 1.73 6.68
N SER A 219 -13.29 1.58 7.92
CA SER A 219 -14.20 1.26 9.04
C SER A 219 -15.10 2.44 9.38
N GLN A 220 -16.38 2.16 9.56
CA GLN A 220 -17.41 3.09 10.01
C GLN A 220 -18.06 2.64 11.33
N ILE A 221 -17.56 1.55 11.93
CA ILE A 221 -18.07 1.05 13.21
C ILE A 221 -17.66 2.04 14.29
N ASN A 222 -18.62 2.68 14.93
CA ASN A 222 -18.36 3.58 16.04
C ASN A 222 -19.02 3.06 17.32
N ASN A 223 -18.19 2.73 18.30
CA ASN A 223 -18.63 2.34 19.64
C ASN A 223 -18.40 3.44 20.68
N ASP A 224 -17.76 4.56 20.30
CA ASP A 224 -17.49 5.69 21.19
C ASP A 224 -18.45 6.86 20.90
N PRO A 225 -19.37 7.17 21.83
CA PRO A 225 -20.30 8.29 21.67
C PRO A 225 -19.60 9.67 21.58
N LYS A 226 -18.34 9.77 21.98
CA LYS A 226 -17.56 11.02 21.86
C LYS A 226 -17.19 11.34 20.41
N LEU A 227 -17.00 10.30 19.60
CA LEU A 227 -16.61 10.46 18.19
C LEU A 227 -17.81 10.73 17.28
N GLY A 228 -19.03 10.45 17.73
CA GLY A 228 -20.25 10.69 16.97
C GLY A 228 -21.36 9.70 17.31
N SER A 229 -22.31 9.55 16.39
CA SER A 229 -23.37 8.55 16.48
C SER A 229 -22.79 7.13 16.54
N ILE A 230 -23.40 6.26 17.36
CA ILE A 230 -22.97 4.88 17.57
C ILE A 230 -23.53 4.00 16.44
N HIS A 231 -22.66 3.22 15.81
CA HIS A 231 -23.02 2.32 14.72
C HIS A 231 -22.26 1.00 14.83
N THR A 232 -22.98 -0.12 14.78
CA THR A 232 -22.42 -1.47 14.98
C THR A 232 -22.13 -2.21 13.67
N SER A 233 -22.41 -1.62 12.51
CA SER A 233 -22.23 -2.27 11.20
C SER A 233 -21.84 -1.30 10.10
N ASN A 234 -20.94 -1.73 9.20
CA ASN A 234 -20.50 -0.96 8.04
C ASN A 234 -21.50 -0.98 6.86
N SER A 235 -22.48 -1.89 6.84
CA SER A 235 -23.32 -2.16 5.67
C SER A 235 -24.27 -1.01 5.28
N MET A 236 -24.43 -0.01 6.14
CA MET A 236 -25.42 1.07 5.96
C MET A 236 -24.85 2.33 5.27
N PHE A 237 -23.52 2.45 5.15
CA PHE A 237 -22.88 3.70 4.75
C PHE A 237 -22.26 3.63 3.35
N LYS A 238 -23.07 3.93 2.34
CA LYS A 238 -22.57 4.20 0.98
C LYS A 238 -22.80 5.67 0.65
N PRO A 239 -21.81 6.55 0.85
CA PRO A 239 -21.90 7.96 0.44
C PRO A 239 -21.80 8.15 -1.08
N LEU A 240 -22.12 7.12 -1.88
CA LEU A 240 -21.94 7.10 -3.33
C LEU A 240 -23.28 6.97 -4.04
N ALA A 241 -23.47 7.76 -5.09
CA ALA A 241 -24.65 7.75 -5.95
C ALA A 241 -24.25 7.88 -7.43
N ASN A 242 -25.14 7.45 -8.33
CA ASN A 242 -24.94 7.60 -9.78
C ASN A 242 -25.35 8.99 -10.30
N SER A 243 -26.02 9.78 -9.46
CA SER A 243 -26.37 11.17 -9.72
C SER A 243 -26.20 11.97 -8.43
N VAL A 244 -26.03 13.29 -8.57
CA VAL A 244 -25.96 14.22 -7.44
C VAL A 244 -27.26 14.18 -6.64
N ASP A 245 -28.42 14.15 -7.30
CA ASP A 245 -29.73 14.10 -6.65
C ASP A 245 -29.97 12.78 -5.88
N GLY A 246 -29.22 11.72 -6.22
CA GLY A 246 -29.28 10.44 -5.53
C GLY A 246 -28.50 10.39 -4.21
N ILE A 247 -27.84 11.48 -3.81
CA ILE A 247 -27.06 11.55 -2.57
C ILE A 247 -28.01 11.58 -1.36
N LEU A 248 -27.91 10.56 -0.50
CA LEU A 248 -28.71 10.45 0.72
C LEU A 248 -28.12 11.30 1.86
N ILE A 249 -28.72 12.46 2.11
CA ILE A 249 -28.29 13.39 3.18
C ILE A 249 -28.25 12.73 4.56
N GLU A 250 -29.18 11.83 4.85
CA GLU A 250 -29.22 11.10 6.12
C GLU A 250 -27.94 10.29 6.35
N VAL A 251 -27.46 9.60 5.32
CA VAL A 251 -26.20 8.83 5.34
C VAL A 251 -25.01 9.77 5.56
N LEU A 252 -25.00 10.93 4.91
CA LEU A 252 -23.94 11.92 5.10
C LEU A 252 -23.90 12.46 6.54
N CYS A 253 -25.06 12.70 7.15
CA CYS A 253 -25.15 13.19 8.53
C CYS A 253 -24.66 12.15 9.53
N GLN A 254 -25.00 10.87 9.32
CA GLN A 254 -24.51 9.77 10.15
C GLN A 254 -22.99 9.60 10.05
N LEU A 255 -22.43 9.64 8.83
CA LEU A 255 -20.98 9.67 8.60
C LEU A 255 -20.30 10.89 9.22
N ALA A 256 -21.02 12.00 9.36
CA ALA A 256 -20.54 13.20 10.03
C ALA A 256 -20.69 13.17 11.56
N GLY A 257 -21.14 12.04 12.13
CA GLY A 257 -21.27 11.83 13.56
C GLY A 257 -22.59 12.33 14.17
N PHE A 258 -23.64 12.51 13.36
CA PHE A 258 -24.97 12.92 13.81
C PHE A 258 -26.01 11.80 13.65
N ASP A 259 -26.89 11.62 14.63
CA ASP A 259 -27.89 10.53 14.57
C ASP A 259 -28.88 10.69 13.40
N SER A 260 -29.16 11.93 12.99
CA SER A 260 -30.09 12.24 11.90
C SER A 260 -29.83 13.60 11.27
N SER A 261 -30.35 13.80 10.07
CA SER A 261 -30.35 15.09 9.36
C SER A 261 -31.00 16.22 10.15
N LEU A 262 -32.04 15.96 10.94
CA LEU A 262 -32.69 16.96 11.79
C LEU A 262 -31.81 17.47 12.94
N LYS A 263 -30.91 16.61 13.43
CA LYS A 263 -29.95 16.95 14.48
C LYS A 263 -28.63 17.50 13.93
N TYR A 264 -28.49 17.61 12.61
CA TYR A 264 -27.27 18.12 12.00
C TYR A 264 -27.10 19.59 12.36
N HIS A 265 -26.11 19.84 13.22
CA HIS A 265 -25.81 21.17 13.71
C HIS A 265 -24.33 21.29 14.05
N VAL A 266 -23.63 22.17 13.34
CA VAL A 266 -22.21 22.44 13.55
C VAL A 266 -22.07 23.85 14.10
N GLU A 267 -21.93 24.00 15.42
CA GLU A 267 -21.90 25.31 16.11
C GLU A 267 -20.83 26.25 15.51
N ARG A 268 -19.63 25.72 15.25
CA ARG A 268 -18.53 26.48 14.65
C ARG A 268 -18.78 26.95 13.21
N ALA A 269 -19.75 26.36 12.51
CA ALA A 269 -20.13 26.79 11.17
C ALA A 269 -21.00 28.06 11.16
N GLN A 270 -21.58 28.44 12.30
CA GLN A 270 -22.52 29.56 12.41
C GLN A 270 -21.84 30.92 12.48
N LYS A 271 -20.58 30.97 12.94
CA LYS A 271 -19.85 32.23 13.11
C LYS A 271 -19.22 32.64 11.80
N ASP A 272 -19.57 33.83 11.30
CA ASP A 272 -18.93 34.37 10.11
C ASP A 272 -17.48 34.75 10.38
N PRO A 273 -16.52 34.29 9.56
CA PRO A 273 -15.12 34.63 9.74
C PRO A 273 -14.89 36.13 9.51
N PRO A 274 -13.89 36.75 10.17
CA PRO A 274 -13.53 38.14 9.92
C PRO A 274 -13.06 38.33 8.49
N GLU A 275 -13.60 39.34 7.81
CA GLU A 275 -13.34 39.59 6.38
C GLU A 275 -11.85 39.79 6.09
N SER A 276 -11.13 40.46 6.98
CA SER A 276 -9.68 40.72 6.86
C SER A 276 -8.82 39.45 6.87
N VAL A 277 -9.24 38.40 7.59
CA VAL A 277 -8.56 37.10 7.63
C VAL A 277 -9.01 36.27 6.43
N PHE A 278 -10.31 36.31 6.14
CA PHE A 278 -10.94 35.60 5.03
C PHE A 278 -10.33 35.99 3.69
N GLN A 279 -10.19 37.28 3.40
CA GLN A 279 -9.63 37.79 2.14
C GLN A 279 -8.15 37.47 1.95
N LYS A 280 -7.39 37.23 3.02
CA LYS A 280 -5.97 36.83 2.93
C LYS A 280 -5.78 35.38 2.54
N ILE A 281 -6.82 34.55 2.66
CA ILE A 281 -6.79 33.15 2.24
C ILE A 281 -7.32 33.08 0.80
N PHE A 282 -6.51 32.53 -0.10
CA PHE A 282 -6.77 32.46 -1.54
C PHE A 282 -7.13 33.84 -2.13
N PRO A 283 -6.21 34.82 -2.05
CA PRO A 283 -6.49 36.22 -2.39
C PRO A 283 -7.01 36.40 -3.81
N PHE A 284 -6.58 35.55 -4.75
CA PHE A 284 -7.05 35.50 -6.14
C PHE A 284 -8.57 35.26 -6.30
N LEU A 285 -9.29 34.91 -5.24
CA LEU A 285 -10.75 34.77 -5.25
C LEU A 285 -11.48 36.10 -5.01
N ASN A 286 -10.85 37.10 -4.40
CA ASN A 286 -11.53 38.30 -3.89
C ASN A 286 -12.16 39.14 -5.02
N ASP A 287 -11.51 39.21 -6.17
CA ASP A 287 -11.97 40.01 -7.32
C ASP A 287 -12.84 39.20 -8.30
N ARG A 288 -13.09 37.91 -8.03
CA ARG A 288 -13.79 37.01 -8.95
C ARG A 288 -15.30 36.98 -8.70
N LYS A 289 -16.09 37.07 -9.77
CA LYS A 289 -17.55 36.91 -9.75
C LYS A 289 -17.94 35.44 -9.81
N LEU A 290 -17.98 34.78 -8.66
CA LEU A 290 -18.26 33.34 -8.55
C LEU A 290 -19.65 32.92 -9.08
N ASP A 291 -20.63 33.82 -9.12
CA ASP A 291 -22.00 33.51 -9.57
C ASP A 291 -22.13 33.33 -11.08
N THR A 292 -21.10 33.67 -11.85
CA THR A 292 -21.12 33.46 -13.30
C THR A 292 -20.98 31.97 -13.65
N PRO A 293 -21.77 31.45 -14.60
CA PRO A 293 -21.66 30.05 -15.02
C PRO A 293 -20.33 29.85 -15.76
N GLY A 294 -19.47 28.99 -15.20
CA GLY A 294 -18.18 28.61 -15.78
C GLY A 294 -17.61 27.41 -15.03
N PRO A 295 -16.93 26.47 -15.72
CA PRO A 295 -16.43 25.26 -15.09
C PRO A 295 -15.35 25.56 -14.03
N GLU A 296 -14.53 26.59 -14.25
CA GLU A 296 -13.58 27.11 -13.25
C GLU A 296 -14.27 27.71 -12.03
N ASN A 297 -15.39 28.42 -12.23
CA ASN A 297 -16.14 29.02 -11.13
C ASN A 297 -16.74 27.95 -10.20
N ILE A 298 -17.03 26.74 -10.70
CA ILE A 298 -17.46 25.62 -9.84
C ILE A 298 -16.35 25.28 -8.85
N PHE A 299 -15.11 25.16 -9.32
CA PHE A 299 -13.95 24.92 -8.45
C PHE A 299 -13.66 26.11 -7.53
N PHE A 300 -13.76 27.35 -8.02
CA PHE A 300 -13.55 28.52 -7.16
C PHE A 300 -14.61 28.65 -6.05
N LYS A 301 -15.86 28.23 -6.30
CA LYS A 301 -16.89 28.08 -5.24
C LYS A 301 -16.50 27.03 -4.20
N VAL A 302 -15.83 25.95 -4.60
CA VAL A 302 -15.26 24.98 -3.66
C VAL A 302 -14.21 25.66 -2.79
N LEU A 303 -13.26 26.38 -3.39
CA LEU A 303 -12.23 27.07 -2.63
C LEU A 303 -12.81 28.12 -1.67
N ASP A 304 -13.84 28.87 -2.07
CA ASP A 304 -14.50 29.83 -1.19
C ASP A 304 -15.21 29.17 0.01
N GLY A 305 -15.92 28.06 -0.24
CA GLY A 305 -16.54 27.26 0.83
C GLY A 305 -15.52 26.64 1.79
N LEU A 306 -14.40 26.13 1.26
CA LEU A 306 -13.29 25.59 2.04
C LEU A 306 -12.55 26.67 2.81
N ARG A 307 -12.36 27.86 2.21
CA ARG A 307 -11.76 29.05 2.86
C ARG A 307 -12.52 29.44 4.11
N ARG A 308 -13.85 29.50 4.03
CA ARG A 308 -14.72 29.78 5.18
C ARG A 308 -14.60 28.69 6.24
N SER A 309 -14.65 27.42 5.82
CA SER A 309 -14.55 26.27 6.72
C SER A 309 -13.21 26.25 7.44
N LEU A 310 -12.11 26.57 6.74
CA LEU A 310 -10.76 26.65 7.29
C LEU A 310 -10.69 27.65 8.45
N VAL A 311 -11.12 28.90 8.26
CA VAL A 311 -11.05 29.92 9.32
C VAL A 311 -11.89 29.52 10.53
N GLN A 312 -13.09 29.00 10.29
CA GLN A 312 -14.00 28.56 11.36
C GLN A 312 -13.43 27.37 12.15
N ASP A 313 -12.87 26.37 11.46
CA ASP A 313 -12.32 25.15 12.05
C ASP A 313 -10.97 25.40 12.74
N MET A 314 -10.15 26.32 12.22
CA MET A 314 -8.88 26.70 12.82
C MET A 314 -9.04 27.28 14.22
N VAL A 315 -10.20 27.83 14.59
CA VAL A 315 -10.48 28.25 15.97
C VAL A 315 -10.38 27.07 16.95
N GLU A 316 -10.94 25.92 16.58
CA GLU A 316 -10.91 24.72 17.42
C GLU A 316 -9.51 24.08 17.42
N ILE A 317 -8.85 24.06 16.25
CA ILE A 317 -7.48 23.55 16.15
C ILE A 317 -6.51 24.42 16.95
N TYR A 318 -6.60 25.73 16.88
CA TYR A 318 -5.71 26.62 17.65
C TYR A 318 -5.87 26.42 19.17
N LYS A 319 -7.08 26.12 19.64
CA LYS A 319 -7.35 25.82 21.05
C LYS A 319 -6.83 24.46 21.50
N LYS A 320 -7.01 23.42 20.68
CA LYS A 320 -6.65 22.04 21.03
C LYS A 320 -5.18 21.70 20.73
N PHE A 321 -4.67 22.20 19.60
CA PHE A 321 -3.36 21.93 19.04
C PHE A 321 -2.68 23.24 18.62
N PRO A 322 -2.30 24.09 19.59
CA PRO A 322 -1.63 25.36 19.28
C PRO A 322 -0.28 25.18 18.57
N ASP A 323 0.34 24.01 18.72
CA ASP A 323 1.60 23.64 18.04
C ASP A 323 1.39 23.06 16.62
N ASN A 324 0.17 23.13 16.08
CA ASN A 324 -0.11 22.71 14.70
C ASN A 324 0.61 23.64 13.73
N LEU A 325 1.24 23.08 12.70
CA LEU A 325 2.05 23.79 11.71
C LEU A 325 1.33 24.96 11.02
N LEU A 326 0.02 24.86 10.81
CA LEU A 326 -0.75 25.94 10.20
C LEU A 326 -1.00 27.11 11.18
N CYS A 327 -0.99 26.86 12.49
CA CYS A 327 -1.17 27.92 13.49
C CYS A 327 0.00 28.92 13.51
N ASP A 328 1.18 28.49 13.06
CA ASP A 328 2.36 29.36 12.94
C ASP A 328 2.26 30.33 11.76
N HIS A 329 1.35 30.09 10.79
CA HIS A 329 1.21 30.94 9.62
C HIS A 329 0.72 32.36 10.01
N PRO A 330 1.29 33.44 9.44
CA PRO A 330 0.98 34.82 9.85
C PRO A 330 -0.50 35.20 9.83
N ILE A 331 -1.28 34.61 8.92
CA ILE A 331 -2.73 34.84 8.80
C ILE A 331 -3.48 34.46 10.08
N PHE A 332 -3.10 33.37 10.74
CA PHE A 332 -3.75 32.92 11.98
C PHE A 332 -3.18 33.56 13.25
N ASN A 333 -2.20 34.46 13.09
CA ASN A 333 -1.62 35.26 14.17
C ASN A 333 -2.08 36.74 14.12
N LEU A 334 -3.06 37.05 13.27
CA LEU A 334 -3.69 38.37 13.21
C LEU A 334 -4.56 38.64 14.45
N GLU A 335 -4.61 39.90 14.87
CA GLU A 335 -5.43 40.31 16.02
C GLU A 335 -6.92 40.03 15.81
N GLU A 336 -7.40 40.19 14.58
CA GLU A 336 -8.79 39.93 14.19
C GLU A 336 -9.13 38.43 14.32
N PHE A 337 -8.19 37.54 13.97
CA PHE A 337 -8.36 36.11 14.18
C PHE A 337 -8.40 35.77 15.67
N PHE A 338 -7.54 36.36 16.51
CA PHE A 338 -7.58 36.12 17.96
C PHE A 338 -8.89 36.58 18.60
N LYS A 339 -9.39 37.75 18.19
CA LYS A 339 -10.70 38.27 18.62
C LYS A 339 -11.83 37.31 18.23
N PHE A 340 -11.79 36.79 17.01
CA PHE A 340 -12.76 35.82 16.51
C PHE A 340 -12.68 34.46 17.23
N ALA A 341 -11.46 33.96 17.47
CA ALA A 341 -11.22 32.69 18.15
C ALA A 341 -11.59 32.76 19.65
N GLY A 342 -11.65 33.96 20.22
CA GLY A 342 -11.85 34.18 21.65
C GLY A 342 -10.64 33.75 22.47
N VAL A 343 -9.44 33.85 21.90
CA VAL A 343 -8.17 33.46 22.55
C VAL A 343 -7.38 34.73 22.85
N ALA A 344 -6.88 34.86 24.08
CA ALA A 344 -6.06 36.01 24.46
C ALA A 344 -4.74 36.00 23.67
N ALA A 345 -4.29 37.19 23.23
CA ALA A 345 -3.04 37.40 22.49
C ALA A 345 -1.76 37.00 23.26
N VAL A 346 -1.87 36.33 24.41
CA VAL A 346 -0.76 35.80 25.22
C VAL A 346 0.08 34.78 24.44
N HIS A 347 -0.47 34.18 23.37
CA HIS A 347 0.29 33.35 22.43
C HIS A 347 1.26 34.15 21.52
N LYS A 348 1.18 35.50 21.49
CA LYS A 348 2.11 36.38 20.73
C LYS A 348 3.57 36.30 21.20
N GLN A 349 3.86 35.72 22.37
CA GLN A 349 5.21 35.72 22.97
C GLN A 349 5.98 34.40 22.87
N ARG A 350 5.53 33.43 22.06
CA ARG A 350 6.46 32.36 21.64
C ARG A 350 7.32 32.93 20.52
N ALA A 351 8.57 33.24 20.85
CA ALA A 351 9.58 33.72 19.92
C ALA A 351 9.55 32.91 18.62
N PRO A 352 9.80 33.55 17.45
CA PRO A 352 9.96 32.82 16.21
C PRO A 352 11.05 31.76 16.45
N LYS A 353 10.68 30.48 16.34
CA LYS A 353 11.70 29.45 16.17
C LYS A 353 12.47 29.88 14.93
N ARG A 354 13.78 30.11 15.12
CA ARG A 354 14.73 30.56 14.09
C ARG A 354 14.35 29.99 12.73
N SER A 355 14.33 30.86 11.72
CA SER A 355 14.37 30.48 10.31
C SER A 355 15.37 29.34 10.13
N PHE A 356 14.88 28.25 9.54
CA PHE A 356 15.51 26.94 9.45
C PHE A 356 16.63 26.91 8.39
N LEU A 357 17.47 27.94 8.31
CA LEU A 357 18.52 28.04 7.30
C LEU A 357 19.96 28.15 7.81
N ASP A 358 20.22 28.39 9.09
CA ASP A 358 21.62 28.47 9.57
C ASP A 358 21.86 27.72 10.89
N ASP A 359 22.84 26.81 10.83
CA ASP A 359 23.69 26.22 11.86
C ASP A 359 23.29 24.99 12.71
N GLU A 360 24.17 23.99 12.57
CA GLU A 360 24.57 22.86 13.41
C GLU A 360 23.63 21.63 13.58
N GLN A 361 23.87 20.64 12.71
CA GLN A 361 23.42 19.25 12.84
C GLN A 361 24.08 18.51 14.02
N PRO A 362 23.33 17.76 14.84
CA PRO A 362 23.84 16.55 15.46
C PRO A 362 23.79 15.40 14.44
N SER A 363 24.96 14.88 14.09
CA SER A 363 25.13 13.80 13.11
C SER A 363 24.41 12.49 13.53
N LEU A 364 23.39 12.12 12.76
CA LEU A 364 22.81 10.78 12.68
C LEU A 364 22.66 10.40 11.19
N PRO A 365 22.72 9.10 10.86
CA PRO A 365 23.33 8.61 9.63
C PRO A 365 22.54 8.98 8.37
N GLU A 366 23.28 9.45 7.37
CA GLU A 366 22.88 9.81 6.01
C GLU A 366 21.76 8.91 5.46
N GLU A 367 20.58 9.51 5.25
CA GLU A 367 19.55 8.96 4.37
C GLU A 367 19.95 9.27 2.92
N GLU A 368 20.24 8.22 2.15
CA GLU A 368 20.44 8.29 0.71
C GLU A 368 19.20 8.87 0.03
N SER A 369 19.32 10.13 -0.39
CA SER A 369 18.44 10.78 -1.36
C SER A 369 18.65 10.13 -2.73
N PHE A 370 17.87 9.09 -3.03
CA PHE A 370 17.69 8.62 -4.41
C PHE A 370 16.81 9.61 -5.17
N GLY A 371 17.44 10.49 -5.94
CA GLY A 371 16.80 11.19 -7.06
C GLY A 371 16.36 10.18 -8.13
N PRO A 372 15.46 10.59 -9.04
CA PRO A 372 14.92 9.69 -10.06
C PRO A 372 16.00 9.32 -11.08
N ASP A 373 16.04 8.03 -11.43
CA ASP A 373 16.91 7.47 -12.47
C ASP A 373 16.77 8.24 -13.79
N GLU A 374 17.84 8.93 -14.19
CA GLU A 374 18.14 9.28 -15.58
C GLU A 374 19.37 8.47 -15.99
N ASP A 375 19.13 7.27 -16.52
CA ASP A 375 20.07 6.60 -17.42
C ASP A 375 19.98 7.32 -18.78
N ASP A 376 21.01 8.09 -19.16
CA ASP A 376 21.76 7.94 -20.41
C ASP A 376 22.56 9.22 -20.76
N GLU A 377 23.77 8.97 -21.26
CA GLU A 377 24.66 9.90 -21.97
C GLU A 377 25.35 11.05 -21.18
N ARG A 378 26.58 10.79 -20.72
CA ARG A 378 27.78 11.43 -21.30
C ARG A 378 29.10 10.87 -20.76
N LEU A 379 29.88 10.39 -21.71
CA LEU A 379 31.29 10.05 -21.65
C LEU A 379 32.16 11.28 -21.34
N ASN A 380 33.26 11.02 -20.64
CA ASN A 380 34.56 11.71 -20.66
C ASN A 380 34.58 13.22 -20.45
N GLN A 381 35.18 13.65 -19.33
CA GLN A 381 36.24 14.67 -19.32
C GLN A 381 36.89 14.74 -17.93
N ASP A 382 38.16 14.32 -17.91
CA ASP A 382 39.35 14.94 -17.30
C ASP A 382 39.28 15.27 -15.79
N GLU A 383 40.02 14.56 -14.93
CA GLU A 383 41.48 14.72 -14.66
C GLU A 383 41.90 16.17 -14.36
N ASP A 384 42.70 16.29 -13.30
CA ASP A 384 43.42 17.47 -12.78
C ASP A 384 42.69 18.40 -11.79
N ASN A 385 42.95 18.17 -10.50
CA ASN A 385 43.35 19.23 -9.57
C ASN A 385 44.01 18.60 -8.33
N GLU A 386 45.27 18.18 -8.50
CA GLU A 386 46.25 18.23 -7.42
C GLU A 386 46.79 19.67 -7.36
N ASP A 387 46.55 20.39 -6.27
CA ASP A 387 47.62 21.15 -5.63
C ASP A 387 47.19 21.76 -4.29
N ASN A 388 48.19 21.83 -3.40
CA ASN A 388 48.24 22.46 -2.07
C ASN A 388 47.84 21.58 -0.86
N ASN A 389 48.83 20.93 -0.25
CA ASN A 389 49.40 21.50 0.97
C ASN A 389 50.72 20.85 1.42
N GLU A 390 51.65 21.76 1.69
CA GLU A 390 52.95 21.73 2.37
C GLU A 390 53.20 20.63 3.42
N ASP A 391 54.24 19.86 3.13
CA ASP A 391 55.43 19.54 3.94
C ASP A 391 55.46 19.97 5.42
N ILE A 392 55.14 19.04 6.34
CA ILE A 392 55.72 18.98 7.69
C ILE A 392 55.91 17.49 8.10
N GLY A 393 57.18 17.08 8.27
CA GLY A 393 57.60 16.35 9.46
C GLY A 393 57.40 14.83 9.53
N ASP A 394 58.54 14.16 9.42
CA ASP A 394 58.84 12.73 9.55
C ASP A 394 58.28 11.97 10.78
N SER A 395 58.11 10.66 10.56
CA SER A 395 58.19 9.53 11.52
C SER A 395 56.97 8.98 12.29
N ASP A 396 55.76 9.57 12.22
CA ASP A 396 54.57 9.00 12.94
C ASP A 396 53.38 8.61 12.04
N SER A 397 53.53 8.76 10.73
CA SER A 397 52.48 8.56 9.71
C SER A 397 51.98 7.11 9.64
N MET A 398 52.88 6.12 9.72
CA MET A 398 52.54 4.71 9.54
C MET A 398 51.71 4.14 10.70
N ALA A 399 51.94 4.62 11.93
CA ALA A 399 51.18 4.21 13.12
C ALA A 399 49.75 4.79 13.12
N ILE A 400 49.59 6.01 12.61
CA ILE A 400 48.28 6.67 12.46
C ILE A 400 47.46 5.98 11.36
N GLU A 401 48.09 5.61 10.24
CA GLU A 401 47.40 4.91 9.15
C GLU A 401 46.97 3.48 9.55
N MET A 402 47.81 2.76 10.30
CA MET A 402 47.47 1.43 10.81
C MET A 402 46.34 1.47 11.86
N LYS A 403 46.27 2.52 12.71
CA LYS A 403 45.12 2.79 13.60
C LYS A 403 43.85 3.13 12.83
N ARG A 404 43.95 3.89 11.73
CA ARG A 404 42.79 4.21 10.85
C ARG A 404 42.27 2.94 10.13
N LYS A 405 43.16 2.07 9.64
CA LYS A 405 42.77 0.78 9.05
C LYS A 405 42.13 -0.17 10.08
N SER A 406 42.67 -0.24 11.30
CA SER A 406 42.11 -1.05 12.40
C SER A 406 40.72 -0.57 12.83
N THR A 407 40.50 0.73 12.93
CA THR A 407 39.19 1.29 13.30
C THR A 407 38.15 1.13 12.19
N ARG A 408 38.56 1.20 10.92
CA ARG A 408 37.68 0.90 9.76
C ARG A 408 37.26 -0.58 9.72
N ALA A 409 38.19 -1.50 9.97
CA ALA A 409 37.89 -2.94 10.07
C ALA A 409 36.94 -3.26 11.25
N LYS A 410 37.14 -2.61 12.40
CA LYS A 410 36.22 -2.76 13.56
C LYS A 410 34.81 -2.24 13.25
N LYS A 411 34.69 -1.10 12.55
CA LYS A 411 33.37 -0.57 12.11
C LYS A 411 32.69 -1.50 11.12
N GLN A 412 33.43 -2.05 10.14
CA GLN A 412 32.89 -3.02 9.18
C GLN A 412 32.44 -4.33 9.87
N ASN A 413 33.23 -4.85 10.81
CA ASN A 413 32.84 -6.04 11.57
C ASN A 413 31.60 -5.80 12.45
N LYS A 414 31.44 -4.60 13.01
CA LYS A 414 30.22 -4.24 13.75
C LYS A 414 29.00 -4.19 12.82
N ARG A 415 29.15 -3.67 11.60
CA ARG A 415 28.10 -3.64 10.57
C ARG A 415 27.74 -5.05 10.08
N LEU A 416 28.72 -5.92 9.88
CA LEU A 416 28.52 -7.34 9.54
C LEU A 416 27.70 -8.05 10.62
N ARG A 417 28.07 -7.90 11.90
CA ARG A 417 27.31 -8.51 13.01
C ARG A 417 25.89 -7.96 13.12
N SER A 418 25.67 -6.66 12.88
CA SER A 418 24.31 -6.13 12.86
C SER A 418 23.47 -6.66 11.69
N LEU A 419 24.11 -6.89 10.53
CA LEU A 419 23.43 -7.48 9.37
C LEU A 419 23.13 -8.97 9.60
N GLU A 420 24.05 -9.72 10.18
CA GLU A 420 23.83 -11.12 10.58
C GLU A 420 22.66 -11.24 11.56
N SER A 421 22.62 -10.39 12.59
CA SER A 421 21.51 -10.34 13.55
C SER A 421 20.17 -9.96 12.88
N ALA A 422 20.17 -9.02 11.93
CA ALA A 422 18.97 -8.67 11.17
C ALA A 422 18.49 -9.83 10.27
N VAL A 423 19.41 -10.58 9.66
CA VAL A 423 19.09 -11.76 8.85
C VAL A 423 18.51 -12.87 9.72
N GLU A 424 19.06 -13.13 10.91
CA GLU A 424 18.52 -14.10 11.86
C GLU A 424 17.10 -13.73 12.32
N LEU A 425 16.84 -12.44 12.57
CA LEU A 425 15.51 -11.94 12.90
C LEU A 425 14.52 -12.18 11.76
N ILE A 426 14.91 -11.86 10.51
CA ILE A 426 14.08 -12.08 9.32
C ILE A 426 13.80 -13.58 9.13
N GLN A 427 14.80 -14.44 9.30
CA GLN A 427 14.62 -15.89 9.20
C GLN A 427 13.66 -16.42 10.28
N THR A 428 13.70 -15.87 11.47
CA THR A 428 12.79 -16.23 12.58
C THR A 428 11.36 -15.80 12.25
N GLN A 429 11.17 -14.58 11.75
CA GLN A 429 9.87 -14.09 11.29
C GLN A 429 9.30 -14.91 10.12
N GLN A 430 10.15 -15.32 9.17
CA GLN A 430 9.73 -16.18 8.07
C GLN A 430 9.27 -17.56 8.55
N LYS A 431 9.96 -18.16 9.54
CA LYS A 431 9.53 -19.44 10.13
C LYS A 431 8.19 -19.33 10.83
N GLU A 432 7.94 -18.23 11.54
CA GLU A 432 6.67 -17.96 12.20
C GLU A 432 5.53 -17.75 11.19
N LEU A 433 5.75 -16.92 10.16
CA LEU A 433 4.77 -16.71 9.08
C LEU A 433 4.39 -18.01 8.38
N VAL A 434 5.36 -18.88 8.09
CA VAL A 434 5.09 -20.18 7.45
C VAL A 434 4.25 -21.10 8.36
N LYS A 435 4.45 -21.03 9.67
CA LYS A 435 3.64 -21.77 10.65
C LYS A 435 2.20 -21.25 10.65
N ASP A 436 2.01 -19.94 10.62
CA ASP A 436 0.69 -19.32 10.61
C ASP A 436 -0.08 -19.62 9.33
N VAL A 437 0.57 -19.51 8.17
CA VAL A 437 -0.07 -19.87 6.89
C VAL A 437 -0.46 -21.35 6.85
N ARG A 438 0.35 -22.25 7.42
CA ARG A 438 -0.01 -23.67 7.53
C ARG A 438 -1.25 -23.87 8.39
N ASN A 439 -1.32 -23.21 9.56
CA ASN A 439 -2.49 -23.29 10.43
C ASN A 439 -3.75 -22.77 9.73
N PHE A 440 -3.64 -21.65 9.00
CA PHE A 440 -4.75 -21.09 8.21
C PHE A 440 -5.25 -22.08 7.14
N ILE A 441 -4.35 -22.69 6.37
CA ILE A 441 -4.69 -23.69 5.35
C ILE A 441 -5.42 -24.88 5.98
N ASP A 442 -4.98 -25.35 7.14
CA ASP A 442 -5.60 -26.49 7.82
C ASP A 442 -7.00 -26.14 8.38
N ILE A 443 -7.20 -24.91 8.90
CA ILE A 443 -8.51 -24.42 9.33
C ILE A 443 -9.48 -24.31 8.13
N GLN A 444 -9.03 -23.72 7.02
CA GLN A 444 -9.85 -23.58 5.81
C GLN A 444 -10.23 -24.96 5.23
N ALA A 445 -9.30 -25.90 5.20
CA ALA A 445 -9.57 -27.26 4.75
C ALA A 445 -10.61 -27.97 5.64
N ALA A 446 -10.56 -27.76 6.96
CA ALA A 446 -11.56 -28.29 7.88
C ALA A 446 -12.94 -27.66 7.66
N GLN A 447 -13.02 -26.34 7.46
CA GLN A 447 -14.26 -25.62 7.20
C GLN A 447 -14.93 -26.06 5.89
N LEU A 448 -14.15 -26.19 4.81
CA LEU A 448 -14.65 -26.70 3.52
C LEU A 448 -15.15 -28.15 3.64
N ALA A 449 -14.48 -28.98 4.44
CA ALA A 449 -14.93 -30.34 4.71
C ALA A 449 -16.26 -30.37 5.48
N MET A 450 -16.46 -29.47 6.44
CA MET A 450 -17.74 -29.33 7.15
C MET A 450 -18.86 -28.86 6.22
N GLN A 451 -18.62 -27.81 5.42
CA GLN A 451 -19.60 -27.30 4.47
C GLN A 451 -20.01 -28.37 3.43
N GLY A 452 -19.04 -29.14 2.94
CA GLY A 452 -19.32 -30.26 2.03
C GLY A 452 -20.20 -31.35 2.65
N ARG A 453 -20.07 -31.62 3.95
CA ARG A 453 -20.94 -32.56 4.67
C ARG A 453 -22.35 -32.01 4.82
N SER A 454 -22.51 -30.78 5.32
CA SER A 454 -23.81 -30.14 5.47
C SER A 454 -24.59 -30.05 4.15
N LEU A 455 -23.90 -29.76 3.05
CA LEU A 455 -24.50 -29.74 1.71
C LEU A 455 -24.95 -31.15 1.27
N SER A 456 -24.14 -32.18 1.55
CA SER A 456 -24.53 -33.56 1.25
C SER A 456 -25.76 -34.00 2.05
N ASP A 457 -25.86 -33.59 3.31
CA ASP A 457 -27.02 -33.88 4.16
C ASP A 457 -28.28 -33.18 3.64
N LEU A 458 -28.16 -31.91 3.20
CA LEU A 458 -29.24 -31.18 2.56
C LEU A 458 -29.69 -31.85 1.25
N ILE A 459 -28.76 -32.24 0.38
CA ILE A 459 -29.08 -32.96 -0.86
C ILE A 459 -29.84 -34.27 -0.55
N ASN A 460 -29.37 -35.04 0.43
CA ASN A 460 -30.03 -36.28 0.83
C ASN A 460 -31.44 -36.03 1.39
N SER A 461 -31.63 -34.98 2.19
CA SER A 461 -32.93 -34.59 2.72
C SER A 461 -33.89 -34.13 1.62
N THR A 462 -33.41 -33.32 0.67
CA THR A 462 -34.21 -32.83 -0.48
C THR A 462 -34.60 -33.97 -1.41
N ASN A 463 -33.68 -34.91 -1.66
CA ASN A 463 -33.98 -36.13 -2.42
C ASN A 463 -35.04 -36.99 -1.71
N GLY A 464 -34.95 -37.12 -0.38
CA GLY A 464 -35.98 -37.79 0.42
C GLY A 464 -37.36 -37.13 0.29
N LEU A 465 -37.41 -35.79 0.32
CA LEU A 465 -38.66 -35.04 0.12
C LEU A 465 -39.22 -35.21 -1.30
N SER A 466 -38.37 -35.22 -2.33
CA SER A 466 -38.78 -35.49 -3.71
C SER A 466 -39.38 -36.89 -3.87
N ILE A 467 -38.78 -37.90 -3.22
CA ILE A 467 -39.32 -39.28 -3.20
C ILE A 467 -40.67 -39.34 -2.47
N LEU A 468 -40.83 -38.64 -1.34
CA LEU A 468 -42.11 -38.61 -0.62
C LEU A 468 -43.21 -37.90 -1.43
N LEU A 469 -42.87 -36.80 -2.10
CA LEU A 469 -43.80 -36.07 -2.96
C LEU A 469 -44.17 -36.83 -4.24
N THR A 470 -43.26 -37.67 -4.75
CA THR A 470 -43.58 -38.57 -5.88
C THR A 470 -44.54 -39.69 -5.48
N ALA A 471 -44.44 -40.19 -4.25
CA ALA A 471 -45.31 -41.24 -3.72
C ALA A 471 -46.75 -40.77 -3.39
N GLN A 472 -46.96 -39.51 -3.02
CA GLN A 472 -48.25 -39.06 -2.45
C GLN A 472 -49.34 -38.67 -3.47
N SER A 473 -49.00 -38.41 -4.74
CA SER A 473 -49.94 -38.47 -5.90
C SER A 473 -49.24 -38.09 -7.20
N ALA A 474 -49.47 -38.86 -8.27
CA ALA A 474 -48.78 -38.67 -9.55
C ALA A 474 -49.08 -37.33 -10.26
N ASN A 475 -50.25 -36.71 -10.00
CA ASN A 475 -50.78 -35.60 -10.81
C ASN A 475 -50.98 -34.26 -10.09
N ARG A 476 -50.72 -34.13 -8.78
CA ARG A 476 -51.09 -32.90 -8.04
C ARG A 476 -49.96 -31.89 -7.79
N ASN A 477 -48.69 -32.25 -8.01
CA ASN A 477 -47.55 -31.45 -7.54
C ASN A 477 -46.41 -31.28 -8.57
N ASN A 478 -46.73 -31.05 -9.85
CA ASN A 478 -45.70 -30.85 -10.89
C ASN A 478 -44.81 -29.62 -10.61
N TYR A 479 -45.37 -28.54 -10.06
CA TYR A 479 -44.61 -27.35 -9.70
C TYR A 479 -43.66 -27.58 -8.51
N ALA A 480 -44.11 -28.27 -7.46
CA ALA A 480 -43.26 -28.58 -6.32
C ALA A 480 -42.11 -29.54 -6.70
N ARG A 481 -42.34 -30.46 -7.65
CA ARG A 481 -41.28 -31.29 -8.23
C ARG A 481 -40.26 -30.45 -8.99
N GLN A 482 -40.72 -29.55 -9.87
CA GLN A 482 -39.83 -28.67 -10.62
C GLN A 482 -38.94 -27.81 -9.70
N VAL A 483 -39.52 -27.18 -8.67
CA VAL A 483 -38.75 -26.37 -7.70
C VAL A 483 -37.75 -27.23 -6.91
N LEU A 484 -38.09 -28.47 -6.58
CA LEU A 484 -37.16 -29.37 -5.90
C LEU A 484 -36.04 -29.83 -6.82
N ASP A 485 -36.32 -30.16 -8.07
CA ASP A 485 -35.32 -30.56 -9.05
C ASP A 485 -34.35 -29.39 -9.37
N GLU A 486 -34.88 -28.16 -9.48
CA GLU A 486 -34.06 -26.94 -9.62
C GLU A 486 -33.17 -26.71 -8.39
N ASN A 487 -33.69 -26.95 -7.18
CA ASN A 487 -32.90 -26.86 -5.95
C ASN A 487 -31.84 -27.95 -5.83
N VAL A 488 -32.15 -29.19 -6.24
CA VAL A 488 -31.18 -30.30 -6.29
C VAL A 488 -30.06 -29.96 -7.26
N TYR A 489 -30.40 -29.50 -8.47
CA TYR A 489 -29.42 -29.06 -9.46
C TYR A 489 -28.53 -27.91 -8.94
N GLY A 490 -29.13 -26.89 -8.33
CA GLY A 490 -28.40 -25.78 -7.71
C GLY A 490 -27.44 -26.25 -6.61
N MET A 491 -27.86 -27.19 -5.77
CA MET A 491 -26.99 -27.77 -4.74
C MET A 491 -25.87 -28.65 -5.32
N GLU A 492 -26.10 -29.36 -6.42
CA GLU A 492 -25.06 -30.13 -7.12
C GLU A 492 -23.99 -29.22 -7.74
N VAL A 493 -24.38 -28.06 -8.30
CA VAL A 493 -23.44 -27.05 -8.81
C VAL A 493 -22.58 -26.48 -7.68
N ILE A 494 -23.18 -26.14 -6.54
CA ILE A 494 -22.43 -25.67 -5.36
C ILE A 494 -21.48 -26.77 -4.85
N ARG A 495 -21.90 -28.04 -4.86
CA ARG A 495 -21.06 -29.18 -4.47
C ARG A 495 -19.84 -29.32 -5.37
N ALA A 496 -20.02 -29.17 -6.68
CA ALA A 496 -18.94 -29.19 -7.66
C ALA A 496 -17.93 -28.06 -7.38
N GLN A 497 -18.41 -26.83 -7.17
CA GLN A 497 -17.55 -25.67 -6.86
C GLN A 497 -16.75 -25.86 -5.57
N ILE A 498 -17.37 -26.36 -4.49
CA ILE A 498 -16.66 -26.66 -3.23
C ILE A 498 -15.60 -27.74 -3.43
N THR A 499 -15.90 -28.75 -4.25
CA THR A 499 -14.96 -29.84 -4.56
C THR A 499 -13.77 -29.32 -5.36
N ASP A 500 -14.00 -28.44 -6.34
CA ASP A 500 -12.93 -27.80 -7.12
C ASP A 500 -12.05 -26.90 -6.25
N GLN A 501 -12.63 -26.06 -5.40
CA GLN A 501 -11.87 -25.23 -4.44
C GLN A 501 -11.03 -26.09 -3.48
N ARG A 502 -11.59 -27.20 -2.99
CA ARG A 502 -10.84 -28.15 -2.15
C ARG A 502 -9.67 -28.78 -2.91
N ASN A 503 -9.88 -29.14 -4.18
CA ASN A 503 -8.83 -29.72 -5.02
C ASN A 503 -7.72 -28.71 -5.35
N GLU A 504 -8.06 -27.45 -5.61
CA GLU A 504 -7.08 -26.37 -5.75
C GLU A 504 -6.26 -26.17 -4.48
N LEU A 505 -6.92 -26.17 -3.31
CA LEU A 505 -6.25 -25.99 -2.02
C LEU A 505 -5.32 -27.18 -1.69
N LEU A 506 -5.71 -28.41 -2.08
CA LEU A 506 -4.85 -29.59 -2.01
C LEU A 506 -3.66 -29.51 -2.98
N LYS A 507 -3.87 -29.03 -4.20
CA LYS A 507 -2.79 -28.77 -5.16
C LYS A 507 -1.82 -27.72 -4.60
N SER A 508 -2.31 -26.62 -4.04
CA SER A 508 -1.49 -25.60 -3.37
C SER A 508 -0.72 -26.18 -2.19
N LYS A 509 -1.32 -27.07 -1.39
CA LYS A 509 -0.64 -27.77 -0.29
C LYS A 509 0.46 -28.71 -0.79
N GLN A 510 0.28 -29.34 -1.96
CA GLN A 510 1.31 -30.17 -2.59
C GLN A 510 2.44 -29.34 -3.22
N THR A 511 2.12 -28.27 -3.94
CA THR A 511 3.13 -27.35 -4.49
C THR A 511 3.96 -26.72 -3.39
N TRP A 512 3.34 -26.34 -2.26
CA TRP A 512 4.05 -25.84 -1.09
C TRP A 512 4.95 -26.88 -0.41
N LYS A 513 4.56 -28.15 -0.39
CA LYS A 513 5.44 -29.23 0.10
C LYS A 513 6.66 -29.38 -0.82
N LEU A 514 6.45 -29.37 -2.13
CA LEU A 514 7.52 -29.41 -3.13
C LEU A 514 8.44 -28.16 -3.06
N ASP A 515 7.87 -26.98 -2.83
CA ASP A 515 8.63 -25.73 -2.69
C ASP A 515 9.37 -25.65 -1.34
N LYS A 516 8.88 -26.31 -0.29
CA LYS A 516 9.63 -26.47 0.98
C LYS A 516 10.82 -27.41 0.80
N GLU A 517 10.66 -28.49 0.03
CA GLU A 517 11.75 -29.40 -0.36
C GLU A 517 12.77 -28.69 -1.27
N ARG A 518 12.33 -27.78 -2.15
CA ARG A 518 13.19 -26.85 -2.91
C ARG A 518 13.82 -25.75 -2.04
N GLY A 519 13.14 -25.29 -0.99
CA GLY A 519 13.62 -24.30 -0.04
C GLY A 519 14.81 -24.81 0.80
N THR A 520 14.81 -26.10 1.15
CA THR A 520 15.98 -26.77 1.72
C THR A 520 17.16 -26.89 0.73
N LEU A 521 16.89 -26.88 -0.58
CA LEU A 521 17.90 -26.81 -1.65
C LEU A 521 18.41 -25.37 -1.91
N ASN A 522 17.67 -24.33 -1.53
CA ASN A 522 18.07 -22.92 -1.72
C ASN A 522 19.16 -22.41 -0.75
N ASN A 523 19.62 -23.26 0.19
CA ASN A 523 20.86 -23.04 0.95
C ASN A 523 22.12 -23.52 0.17
N ALA A 524 21.94 -24.08 -1.03
CA ALA A 524 23.03 -24.22 -1.99
C ALA A 524 23.51 -22.82 -2.42
N PRO A 525 24.82 -22.62 -2.67
CA PRO A 525 25.39 -21.29 -2.84
C PRO A 525 24.79 -20.63 -4.08
N ARG A 526 24.00 -19.56 -3.89
CA ARG A 526 23.54 -18.65 -4.95
C ARG A 526 24.70 -17.97 -5.71
N SER A 527 25.94 -18.10 -5.24
CA SER A 527 27.15 -17.64 -5.91
C SER A 527 27.68 -18.60 -6.99
N ALA A 528 27.29 -19.89 -6.99
CA ALA A 528 27.69 -20.84 -8.03
C ALA A 528 27.18 -20.49 -9.45
N PRO A 529 25.91 -20.09 -9.68
CA PRO A 529 25.43 -19.79 -11.03
C PRO A 529 26.09 -18.56 -11.66
N MET A 530 26.57 -17.61 -10.83
CA MET A 530 27.24 -16.40 -11.33
C MET A 530 28.69 -16.69 -11.77
N LEU A 531 29.39 -17.60 -11.10
CA LEU A 531 30.72 -18.09 -11.53
C LEU A 531 30.64 -18.93 -12.81
N LEU A 532 29.56 -19.70 -12.98
CA LEU A 532 29.37 -20.57 -14.13
C LEU A 532 29.02 -19.84 -15.45
N ALA A 533 28.76 -18.53 -15.45
CA ALA A 533 28.30 -17.81 -16.65
C ALA A 533 29.41 -17.03 -17.39
N THR A 534 30.57 -16.79 -16.77
CA THR A 534 31.54 -15.79 -17.26
C THR A 534 32.83 -16.36 -17.88
N ALA A 535 33.06 -17.68 -17.83
CA ALA A 535 34.28 -18.26 -18.39
C ALA A 535 34.32 -18.16 -19.92
N THR A 536 35.38 -17.54 -20.43
CA THR A 536 35.68 -17.38 -21.85
C THR A 536 36.82 -18.30 -22.31
N THR A 537 37.62 -18.84 -21.38
CA THR A 537 38.75 -19.72 -21.70
C THR A 537 38.59 -21.13 -21.13
N ILE A 538 39.25 -22.13 -21.74
CA ILE A 538 39.24 -23.53 -21.23
C ILE A 538 39.79 -23.60 -19.79
N ALA A 539 40.78 -22.79 -19.45
CA ALA A 539 41.35 -22.73 -18.10
C ALA A 539 40.32 -22.27 -17.07
N GLU A 540 39.58 -21.20 -17.38
CA GLU A 540 38.47 -20.71 -16.53
C GLU A 540 37.36 -21.75 -16.42
N VAL A 541 36.98 -22.41 -17.52
CA VAL A 541 35.97 -23.49 -17.50
C VAL A 541 36.40 -24.62 -16.55
N TRP A 542 37.67 -25.02 -16.61
CA TRP A 542 38.22 -26.05 -15.74
C TRP A 542 38.20 -25.65 -14.27
N GLU A 543 38.70 -24.45 -13.97
CA GLU A 543 38.81 -23.94 -12.61
C GLU A 543 37.43 -23.71 -11.98
N ASP A 544 36.51 -23.08 -12.72
CA ASP A 544 35.12 -22.88 -12.30
C ASP A 544 34.43 -24.20 -12.00
N TYR A 545 34.57 -25.20 -12.89
CA TYR A 545 33.92 -26.49 -12.74
C TYR A 545 34.46 -27.23 -11.51
N LYS A 546 35.78 -27.20 -11.28
CA LYS A 546 36.39 -27.84 -10.10
C LYS A 546 36.08 -27.13 -8.80
N ASN A 547 35.99 -25.80 -8.82
CA ASN A 547 35.56 -25.02 -7.67
C ASN A 547 34.08 -25.30 -7.34
N TRP A 548 33.23 -25.43 -8.36
CA TRP A 548 31.83 -25.84 -8.21
C TRP A 548 31.70 -27.26 -7.66
N GLU A 549 32.47 -28.22 -8.18
CA GLU A 549 32.46 -29.62 -7.73
C GLU A 549 32.89 -29.74 -6.26
N ARG A 550 33.94 -29.02 -5.85
CA ARG A 550 34.36 -28.94 -4.43
C ARG A 550 33.28 -28.29 -3.56
N ALA A 551 32.66 -27.21 -4.01
CA ALA A 551 31.60 -26.55 -3.26
C ALA A 551 30.34 -27.42 -3.07
N LEU A 552 30.06 -28.35 -4.00
CA LEU A 552 29.01 -29.36 -3.82
C LEU A 552 29.41 -30.40 -2.78
N TYR A 553 30.64 -30.89 -2.85
CA TYR A 553 31.18 -31.86 -1.90
C TYR A 553 31.19 -31.32 -0.47
N ASP A 554 31.67 -30.09 -0.27
CA ASP A 554 31.73 -29.42 1.04
C ASP A 554 30.33 -29.24 1.67
N LYS A 555 29.28 -29.22 0.85
CA LYS A 555 27.88 -29.11 1.28
C LYS A 555 27.14 -30.44 1.35
N GLY A 556 27.81 -31.56 1.10
CA GLY A 556 27.21 -32.89 1.09
C GLY A 556 26.12 -33.08 0.03
N LEU A 557 26.15 -32.30 -1.05
CA LEU A 557 25.18 -32.38 -2.14
C LEU A 557 25.77 -33.20 -3.29
N ASN A 558 24.99 -34.14 -3.83
CA ASN A 558 25.39 -34.80 -5.07
C ASN A 558 24.95 -33.98 -6.32
N LYS A 559 25.59 -34.23 -7.46
CA LYS A 559 25.31 -33.53 -8.73
C LYS A 559 23.83 -33.63 -9.14
N GLY A 560 23.19 -34.78 -8.91
CA GLY A 560 21.77 -34.99 -9.22
C GLY A 560 20.83 -34.15 -8.35
N GLU A 561 21.13 -33.98 -7.08
CA GLU A 561 20.40 -33.12 -6.15
C GLU A 561 20.46 -31.66 -6.57
N TRP A 562 21.64 -31.19 -6.99
CA TRP A 562 21.81 -29.83 -7.45
C TRP A 562 21.01 -29.57 -8.73
N VAL A 563 21.08 -30.47 -9.72
CA VAL A 563 20.37 -30.34 -11.01
C VAL A 563 18.85 -30.19 -10.84
N ARG A 564 18.25 -30.85 -9.84
CA ARG A 564 16.79 -30.78 -9.57
C ARG A 564 16.28 -29.37 -9.21
N GLY A 565 17.16 -28.47 -8.81
CA GLY A 565 16.82 -27.09 -8.42
C GLY A 565 17.17 -26.01 -9.45
N GLN A 566 17.76 -26.36 -10.59
CA GLN A 566 18.29 -25.38 -11.54
C GLN A 566 17.41 -25.16 -12.78
N THR A 567 17.60 -24.02 -13.44
CA THR A 567 16.93 -23.74 -14.73
C THR A 567 17.56 -24.57 -15.86
N PRO A 568 16.79 -24.88 -16.93
CA PRO A 568 17.31 -25.67 -18.06
C PRO A 568 18.59 -25.10 -18.68
N ALA A 569 18.73 -23.77 -18.76
CA ALA A 569 19.92 -23.11 -19.30
C ALA A 569 21.18 -23.39 -18.45
N ILE A 570 21.05 -23.39 -17.12
CA ILE A 570 22.17 -23.68 -16.20
C ILE A 570 22.56 -25.15 -16.28
N ILE A 571 21.57 -26.05 -16.42
CA ILE A 571 21.81 -27.48 -16.59
C ILE A 571 22.59 -27.73 -17.89
N GLN A 572 22.15 -27.14 -18.99
CA GLN A 572 22.79 -27.30 -20.30
C GLN A 572 24.23 -26.75 -20.30
N LEU A 573 24.47 -25.63 -19.62
CA LEU A 573 25.81 -25.06 -19.42
C LEU A 573 26.72 -25.97 -18.59
N GLN A 574 26.18 -26.55 -17.52
CA GLN A 574 26.89 -27.49 -16.66
C GLN A 574 27.27 -28.77 -17.41
N GLU A 575 26.36 -29.30 -18.23
CA GLU A 575 26.61 -30.45 -19.09
C GLU A 575 27.74 -30.18 -20.10
N THR A 576 27.65 -29.04 -20.79
CA THR A 576 28.68 -28.57 -21.74
C THR A 576 30.06 -28.52 -21.08
N ARG A 577 30.17 -27.92 -19.90
CA ARG A 577 31.44 -27.83 -19.17
C ARG A 577 31.92 -29.18 -18.66
N SER A 578 31.01 -30.03 -18.17
CA SER A 578 31.34 -31.38 -17.69
C SER A 578 31.98 -32.24 -18.77
N ILE A 579 31.51 -32.13 -20.01
CA ILE A 579 32.04 -32.88 -21.16
C ILE A 579 33.48 -32.47 -21.46
N VAL A 580 33.73 -31.16 -21.51
CA VAL A 580 35.07 -30.59 -21.76
C VAL A 580 36.04 -30.98 -20.64
N VAL A 581 35.63 -30.86 -19.37
CA VAL A 581 36.46 -31.23 -18.21
C VAL A 581 36.80 -32.71 -18.20
N ASN A 582 35.80 -33.59 -18.41
CA ASN A 582 36.02 -35.04 -18.47
C ASN A 582 36.97 -35.43 -19.61
N PHE A 583 36.88 -34.74 -20.75
CA PHE A 583 37.81 -34.94 -21.86
C PHE A 583 39.24 -34.58 -21.47
N ILE A 584 39.43 -33.41 -20.83
CA ILE A 584 40.74 -32.95 -20.35
C ILE A 584 41.35 -33.96 -19.37
N GLU A 585 40.57 -34.45 -18.39
CA GLU A 585 41.02 -35.48 -17.44
C GLU A 585 41.42 -36.77 -18.12
N LYS A 586 40.60 -37.23 -19.07
CA LYS A 586 40.86 -38.47 -19.80
C LYS A 586 42.12 -38.38 -20.65
N GLN A 587 42.34 -37.25 -21.33
CA GLN A 587 43.56 -37.02 -22.12
C GLN A 587 44.80 -36.87 -21.25
N ALA A 588 44.70 -36.15 -20.12
CA ALA A 588 45.77 -36.04 -19.15
C ALA A 588 46.18 -37.41 -18.60
N GLY A 589 45.20 -38.25 -18.23
CA GLY A 589 45.45 -39.61 -17.77
C GLY A 589 46.04 -40.52 -18.85
N PHE A 590 45.49 -40.49 -20.08
CA PHE A 590 45.98 -41.31 -21.20
C PHE A 590 47.42 -40.99 -21.59
N ARG A 591 47.78 -39.70 -21.60
CA ARG A 591 49.12 -39.23 -22.00
C ARG A 591 50.10 -39.11 -20.83
N GLN A 592 49.66 -39.38 -19.60
CA GLN A 592 50.42 -39.16 -18.36
C GLN A 592 50.99 -37.73 -18.24
N LEU A 593 50.21 -36.74 -18.68
CA LEU A 593 50.58 -35.33 -18.64
C LEU A 593 49.78 -34.58 -17.57
N PRO A 594 50.37 -33.52 -16.95
CA PRO A 594 49.61 -32.60 -16.12
C PRO A 594 48.45 -31.95 -16.90
N VAL A 595 47.31 -31.78 -16.23
CA VAL A 595 46.09 -31.16 -16.80
C VAL A 595 46.38 -29.78 -17.39
N SER A 596 47.24 -28.98 -16.76
CA SER A 596 47.65 -27.66 -17.26
C SER A 596 48.26 -27.70 -18.66
N ILE A 597 49.04 -28.74 -18.97
CA ILE A 597 49.66 -28.92 -20.29
C ILE A 597 48.60 -29.27 -21.35
N VAL A 598 47.61 -30.10 -20.99
CA VAL A 598 46.50 -30.46 -21.87
C VAL A 598 45.62 -29.23 -22.16
N ILE A 599 45.33 -28.42 -21.16
CA ILE A 599 44.59 -27.15 -21.31
C ILE A 599 45.35 -26.21 -22.24
N GLU A 600 46.66 -26.02 -22.03
CA GLU A 600 47.47 -25.13 -22.87
C GLU A 600 47.49 -25.59 -24.33
N LYS A 601 47.64 -26.90 -24.57
CA LYS A 601 47.60 -27.49 -25.91
C LYS A 601 46.24 -27.27 -26.59
N LEU A 602 45.13 -27.51 -25.91
CA LEU A 602 43.79 -27.25 -26.44
C LEU A 602 43.55 -25.77 -26.75
N GLN A 603 43.96 -24.87 -25.86
CA GLN A 603 43.86 -23.42 -26.08
C GLN A 603 44.73 -22.98 -27.26
N ARG A 604 45.89 -23.61 -27.47
CA ARG A 604 46.75 -23.34 -28.64
C ARG A 604 46.08 -23.80 -29.94
N LEU A 605 45.42 -24.95 -29.95
CA LEU A 605 44.67 -25.45 -31.11
C LEU A 605 43.46 -24.57 -31.44
N MET A 606 42.72 -24.10 -30.44
CA MET A 606 41.63 -23.13 -30.62
C MET A 606 42.14 -21.79 -31.19
N ARG A 607 43.27 -21.27 -30.68
CA ARG A 607 43.89 -20.03 -31.20
C ARG A 607 44.39 -20.17 -32.64
N LYS A 608 44.79 -21.37 -33.06
CA LYS A 608 45.18 -21.68 -34.44
C LYS A 608 43.98 -21.99 -35.35
N HIS A 609 42.75 -21.89 -34.84
CA HIS A 609 41.52 -22.26 -35.55
C HIS A 609 41.48 -23.72 -36.02
N GLN A 610 42.26 -24.61 -35.39
CA GLN A 610 42.23 -26.04 -35.64
C GLN A 610 41.12 -26.73 -34.84
N LEU A 611 40.58 -26.04 -33.82
CA LEU A 611 39.38 -26.38 -33.07
C LEU A 611 38.40 -25.20 -33.10
N PRO A 612 37.09 -25.44 -32.86
CA PRO A 612 36.10 -24.38 -32.75
C PRO A 612 36.50 -23.34 -31.71
N PRO A 613 36.27 -22.04 -31.96
CA PRO A 613 36.59 -20.98 -31.01
C PRO A 613 35.60 -20.96 -29.82
N SER A 614 34.42 -21.55 -29.97
CA SER A 614 33.40 -21.63 -28.93
C SER A 614 33.51 -22.91 -28.11
N ILE A 615 33.49 -22.77 -26.77
CA ILE A 615 33.47 -23.90 -25.83
C ILE A 615 32.25 -24.80 -26.05
N ALA A 616 31.10 -24.23 -26.44
CA ALA A 616 29.89 -25.00 -26.72
C ALA A 616 30.04 -25.89 -27.95
N GLU A 617 30.67 -25.37 -29.01
CA GLU A 617 30.95 -26.13 -30.24
C GLU A 617 32.02 -27.20 -30.00
N LEU A 618 33.05 -26.88 -29.21
CA LEU A 618 34.08 -27.84 -28.78
C LEU A 618 33.45 -29.00 -27.98
N SER A 619 32.58 -28.69 -27.01
CA SER A 619 31.85 -29.71 -26.25
C SER A 619 31.00 -30.61 -27.15
N LYS A 620 30.35 -30.02 -28.17
CA LYS A 620 29.56 -30.78 -29.13
C LYS A 620 30.43 -31.74 -29.95
N GLN A 621 31.56 -31.28 -30.48
CA GLN A 621 32.50 -32.14 -31.22
C GLN A 621 33.03 -33.29 -30.36
N ILE A 622 33.37 -33.03 -29.09
CA ILE A 622 33.80 -34.06 -28.14
C ILE A 622 32.68 -35.09 -27.92
N SER A 623 31.43 -34.64 -27.78
CA SER A 623 30.27 -35.52 -27.58
C SER A 623 29.97 -36.38 -28.80
N ASP A 624 30.17 -35.82 -30.00
CA ASP A 624 30.00 -36.50 -31.28
C ASP A 624 31.14 -37.52 -31.56
N GLY A 625 32.10 -37.66 -30.64
CA GLY A 625 33.19 -38.62 -30.73
C GLY A 625 34.36 -38.18 -31.60
N PHE A 626 34.49 -36.87 -31.87
CA PHE A 626 35.59 -36.34 -32.67
C PHE A 626 36.93 -36.52 -31.96
N THR A 627 37.89 -37.17 -32.63
CA THR A 627 39.23 -37.38 -32.09
C THR A 627 40.05 -36.10 -32.25
N ILE A 628 40.34 -35.44 -31.12
CA ILE A 628 41.23 -34.29 -31.08
C ILE A 628 42.65 -34.80 -30.90
N ASP A 629 43.50 -34.57 -31.90
CA ASP A 629 44.92 -34.82 -31.77
C ASP A 629 45.61 -33.68 -31.01
N LEU A 630 46.35 -34.03 -29.97
CA LEU A 630 47.04 -33.10 -29.07
C LEU A 630 48.55 -33.16 -29.24
N GLU A 631 49.08 -33.79 -30.30
CA GLU A 631 50.53 -33.83 -30.55
C GLU A 631 51.15 -32.45 -30.74
#